data_AF-A0AAW8AZW6-F1
#
_entry.id   AF-A0AAW8AZW6-F1
#
_cell.length_a   1.000
_cell.length_b   1.000
_cell.length_c   1.000
_cell.angle_alpha   90.00
_cell.angle_beta   90.00
_cell.angle_gamma   90.00
#
_symmetry.space_group_name_H-M   'P 1'
#
loop_
_entity.id
_entity.type
_entity.pdbx_description
1 polymer ?
#
loop_
_entity_poly.entity_id
_entity_poly.type
_entity_poly.pdbx_seq_one_letter_code
_entity_poly.pdbx_strand_id
1 'polypeptide(L)'
;MNGRMRKICLSMLAISVLALTACNDSDDKVVQPIENISEPTLVSFAKLDVETYAEGPDSGKDVRGANGIFPPFSGQPVQGFSAALKNPDGTYLVMSDNGFGAQDNSSDYLLRLHHLSSDFRTKTGGTAAVEHLAYIQLRDPNKLIPFEIINENTQERLLTGADFDPESMQRAPNGDIWIGDEFGPYLLHFNAEGILQSPPIALTHPLETGTELRSPQNQLNKGTTAYIEPLVQRSGGFEGMAISPDGRYLYPLLEKPLLNATTPQLIISEFDIENKIYTGNFYYFELDSKATAIGDFQLFNAQEGVIIERDDSENNLGGYKKLIKVKLNQSGESVTREELVNLMDVANPDLLYGPVRPGDIATGQRFGFPFQTIEDIIIEGPDLITVLNDNNFPGSSGRNQNLADDNEMIQIQLPQPLY
;
A
#
# COMPACT_ATOMS: atom_id res chain seq x y z
N MET A 1 -10.48 -78.77 -30.13
CA MET A 1 -10.58 -78.47 -28.69
C MET A 1 -10.05 -77.06 -28.48
N ASN A 2 -10.86 -76.21 -27.85
CA ASN A 2 -10.57 -74.94 -27.13
C ASN A 2 -9.48 -74.02 -27.71
N GLY A 3 -9.69 -72.76 -28.07
CA GLY A 3 -10.77 -71.81 -27.84
C GLY A 3 -10.21 -70.40 -28.14
N ARG A 4 -11.03 -69.57 -28.79
CA ARG A 4 -11.00 -68.09 -28.92
C ARG A 4 -10.07 -67.37 -27.92
N MET A 5 -9.38 -66.28 -28.22
CA MET A 5 -9.69 -65.11 -29.06
C MET A 5 -8.43 -64.21 -29.01
N ARG A 6 -8.06 -63.53 -30.09
CA ARG A 6 -7.49 -62.17 -30.04
C ARG A 6 -7.54 -61.57 -31.44
N LYS A 7 -8.44 -60.60 -31.62
CA LYS A 7 -8.39 -59.64 -32.73
C LYS A 7 -7.41 -58.55 -32.33
N ILE A 8 -6.38 -58.29 -33.13
CA ILE A 8 -5.81 -56.95 -33.31
C ILE A 8 -5.42 -56.83 -34.80
N CYS A 9 -6.02 -55.84 -35.46
CA CYS A 9 -5.82 -55.52 -36.87
C CYS A 9 -4.40 -55.02 -37.15
N LEU A 10 -3.93 -55.41 -38.33
CA LEU A 10 -2.70 -54.97 -38.95
C LEU A 10 -2.81 -53.49 -39.37
N SER A 11 -1.74 -52.77 -39.13
CA SER A 11 -1.45 -51.40 -39.55
C SER A 11 -1.39 -51.27 -41.07
N MET A 12 -2.07 -50.24 -41.61
CA MET A 12 -1.71 -49.64 -42.90
C MET A 12 -1.42 -48.16 -42.69
N LEU A 13 -0.23 -47.78 -43.12
CA LEU A 13 0.29 -46.42 -43.21
C LEU A 13 -0.46 -45.69 -44.34
N ALA A 14 -1.17 -44.61 -44.02
CA ALA A 14 -1.68 -43.67 -44.99
C ALA A 14 -1.07 -42.29 -44.72
N ILE A 15 -0.27 -41.82 -45.67
CA ILE A 15 0.29 -40.48 -45.71
C ILE A 15 -0.84 -39.53 -46.13
N SER A 16 -1.25 -38.64 -45.23
CA SER A 16 -2.11 -37.51 -45.56
C SER A 16 -1.34 -36.20 -45.33
N VAL A 17 -1.01 -35.54 -46.44
CA VAL A 17 -0.56 -34.15 -46.48
C VAL A 17 -1.70 -33.28 -45.96
N LEU A 18 -1.48 -32.59 -44.84
CA LEU A 18 -2.40 -31.57 -44.34
C LEU A 18 -1.72 -30.21 -44.44
N ALA A 19 -2.35 -29.36 -45.23
CA ALA A 19 -1.96 -27.98 -45.49
C ALA A 19 -1.92 -27.18 -44.18
N LEU A 20 -0.88 -26.37 -44.05
CA LEU A 20 -0.79 -25.29 -43.06
C LEU A 20 -1.89 -24.27 -43.34
N THR A 21 -2.96 -24.28 -42.54
CA THR A 21 -3.79 -23.10 -42.33
C THR A 21 -3.31 -22.45 -41.04
N ALA A 22 -2.54 -21.39 -41.18
CA ALA A 22 -2.29 -20.43 -40.11
C ALA A 22 -3.62 -19.72 -39.80
N CYS A 23 -4.26 -20.09 -38.70
CA CYS A 23 -5.28 -19.25 -38.08
C CYS A 23 -4.57 -18.37 -37.06
N ASN A 24 -4.52 -17.10 -37.43
CA ASN A 24 -4.02 -15.98 -36.65
C ASN A 24 -5.15 -15.60 -35.68
N ASP A 25 -5.21 -16.22 -34.50
CA ASP A 25 -6.09 -15.75 -33.42
C ASP A 25 -5.35 -14.63 -32.68
N SER A 26 -5.46 -13.43 -33.26
CA SER A 26 -5.31 -12.19 -32.52
C SER A 26 -6.49 -12.11 -31.54
N ASP A 27 -6.22 -12.41 -30.27
CA ASP A 27 -7.04 -11.94 -29.14
C ASP A 27 -6.96 -10.41 -29.11
N ASP A 28 -7.71 -9.77 -29.99
CA ASP A 28 -8.11 -8.37 -29.85
C ASP A 28 -8.99 -8.31 -28.60
N LYS A 29 -8.37 -8.10 -27.45
CA LYS A 29 -9.05 -7.46 -26.32
C LYS A 29 -9.62 -6.17 -26.88
N VAL A 30 -10.94 -6.15 -27.06
CA VAL A 30 -11.69 -4.96 -27.43
C VAL A 30 -11.40 -3.90 -26.36
N VAL A 31 -10.44 -3.02 -26.65
CA VAL A 31 -10.26 -1.77 -25.93
C VAL A 31 -11.52 -0.98 -26.23
N GLN A 32 -12.44 -0.95 -25.27
CA GLN A 32 -13.61 -0.08 -25.32
C GLN A 32 -13.11 1.35 -25.58
N PRO A 33 -13.78 2.13 -26.44
CA PRO A 33 -13.38 3.50 -26.69
C PRO A 33 -13.31 4.25 -25.35
N ILE A 34 -12.20 4.96 -25.13
CA ILE A 34 -12.04 5.89 -24.01
C ILE A 34 -13.22 6.86 -24.09
N GLU A 35 -14.14 6.79 -23.13
CA GLU A 35 -15.16 7.81 -22.96
C GLU A 35 -14.36 9.08 -22.63
N ASN A 36 -14.35 10.08 -23.54
CA ASN A 36 -13.61 11.31 -23.33
C ASN A 36 -14.21 12.03 -22.10
N ILE A 37 -13.62 11.81 -20.92
CA ILE A 37 -13.98 12.48 -19.69
C ILE A 37 -13.27 13.84 -19.61
N SER A 38 -13.92 14.83 -19.00
CA SER A 38 -13.39 16.18 -18.86
C SER A 38 -12.77 16.47 -17.49
N GLU A 39 -12.96 15.57 -16.53
CA GLU A 39 -12.49 15.68 -15.15
C GLU A 39 -12.25 14.26 -14.58
N PRO A 40 -11.49 14.11 -13.47
CA PRO A 40 -11.28 12.83 -12.82
C PRO A 40 -12.62 12.14 -12.49
N THR A 41 -12.77 10.91 -12.95
CA THR A 41 -14.05 10.18 -12.90
C THR A 41 -13.86 8.83 -12.24
N LEU A 42 -14.69 8.52 -11.24
CA LEU A 42 -14.79 7.22 -10.61
C LEU A 42 -15.37 6.23 -11.62
N VAL A 43 -14.58 5.21 -12.00
CA VAL A 43 -14.98 4.19 -12.99
C VAL A 43 -15.18 2.80 -12.37
N SER A 44 -14.63 2.59 -11.17
CA SER A 44 -14.76 1.34 -10.42
C SER A 44 -14.83 1.60 -8.92
N PHE A 45 -15.63 0.81 -8.21
CA PHE A 45 -15.70 0.81 -6.74
C PHE A 45 -15.77 -0.64 -6.21
N ALA A 46 -15.00 -0.93 -5.17
CA ALA A 46 -15.12 -2.14 -4.37
C ALA A 46 -14.79 -1.83 -2.91
N LYS A 47 -15.12 -2.74 -2.00
CA LYS A 47 -14.71 -2.62 -0.60
C LYS A 47 -14.55 -3.98 0.07
N LEU A 48 -13.66 -4.03 1.05
CA LEU A 48 -13.51 -5.12 2.00
C LEU A 48 -14.30 -4.78 3.27
N ASP A 49 -15.15 -5.69 3.71
CA ASP A 49 -15.92 -5.50 4.94
C ASP A 49 -14.97 -5.34 6.15
N VAL A 50 -15.26 -4.37 7.01
CA VAL A 50 -14.42 -4.00 8.17
C VAL A 50 -14.16 -5.17 9.14
N GLU A 51 -15.09 -6.11 9.28
CA GLU A 51 -14.94 -7.31 10.12
C GLU A 51 -14.38 -8.51 9.31
N THR A 52 -13.34 -8.28 8.50
CA THR A 52 -12.63 -9.36 7.80
C THR A 52 -11.42 -9.81 8.60
N TYR A 53 -11.39 -11.09 8.96
CA TYR A 53 -10.30 -11.69 9.75
C TYR A 53 -9.62 -12.81 8.97
N ALA A 54 -8.29 -12.85 9.04
CA ALA A 54 -7.47 -13.97 8.60
C ALA A 54 -7.18 -14.93 9.76
N GLU A 55 -6.88 -16.19 9.42
CA GLU A 55 -6.51 -17.19 10.42
C GLU A 55 -5.26 -16.79 11.22
N GLY A 56 -5.23 -17.15 12.50
CA GLY A 56 -4.16 -16.80 13.41
C GLY A 56 -4.61 -16.89 14.88
N PRO A 57 -3.70 -16.59 15.83
CA PRO A 57 -4.10 -16.42 17.22
C PRO A 57 -5.08 -15.24 17.37
N ASP A 58 -5.84 -15.24 18.47
CA ASP A 58 -6.65 -14.09 18.85
C ASP A 58 -5.77 -12.84 19.06
N SER A 59 -6.35 -11.67 18.78
CA SER A 59 -5.64 -10.38 18.80
C SER A 59 -6.45 -9.29 19.50
N GLY A 60 -5.80 -8.14 19.72
CA GLY A 60 -6.44 -6.94 20.26
C GLY A 60 -6.63 -6.98 21.77
N LYS A 61 -5.87 -7.79 22.50
CA LYS A 61 -6.03 -7.94 23.96
C LYS A 61 -5.89 -6.61 24.73
N ASP A 62 -5.10 -5.69 24.19
CA ASP A 62 -4.80 -4.37 24.78
C ASP A 62 -5.55 -3.23 24.06
N VAL A 63 -6.42 -3.57 23.10
CA VAL A 63 -7.21 -2.62 22.30
C VAL A 63 -8.52 -2.29 23.01
N ARG A 64 -9.05 -1.09 22.78
CA ARG A 64 -10.38 -0.69 23.23
C ARG A 64 -11.35 -0.71 22.06
N GLY A 65 -12.57 -1.18 22.30
CA GLY A 65 -13.60 -1.16 21.27
C GLY A 65 -13.96 0.28 20.86
N ALA A 66 -14.18 0.46 19.56
CA ALA A 66 -14.57 1.71 18.92
C ALA A 66 -15.54 1.40 17.77
N ASN A 67 -16.40 2.36 17.43
CA ASN A 67 -17.27 2.32 16.24
C ASN A 67 -18.10 1.03 16.06
N GLY A 68 -18.50 0.40 17.18
CA GLY A 68 -19.30 -0.82 17.19
C GLY A 68 -18.49 -2.13 17.14
N ILE A 69 -17.17 -2.06 17.04
CA ILE A 69 -16.24 -3.19 16.99
C ILE A 69 -15.56 -3.34 18.34
N PHE A 70 -15.49 -4.57 18.88
CA PHE A 70 -15.00 -4.83 20.24
C PHE A 70 -14.02 -6.01 20.28
N PRO A 71 -12.80 -5.83 20.82
CA PRO A 71 -11.84 -6.90 21.03
C PRO A 71 -12.16 -7.76 22.28
N PRO A 72 -11.50 -8.92 22.47
CA PRO A 72 -10.49 -9.51 21.57
C PRO A 72 -11.12 -10.07 20.30
N PHE A 73 -10.35 -10.07 19.21
CA PHE A 73 -10.77 -10.56 17.91
C PHE A 73 -10.38 -12.02 17.74
N SER A 74 -11.26 -12.81 17.12
CA SER A 74 -10.95 -14.19 16.79
C SER A 74 -10.14 -14.25 15.49
N GLY A 75 -8.82 -14.45 15.64
CA GLY A 75 -7.87 -14.35 14.54
C GLY A 75 -7.23 -12.96 14.38
N GLN A 76 -6.73 -12.68 13.18
CA GLN A 76 -5.98 -11.47 12.86
C GLN A 76 -6.81 -10.58 11.92
N PRO A 77 -7.08 -9.32 12.27
CA PRO A 77 -7.73 -8.37 11.36
C PRO A 77 -6.93 -8.28 10.05
N VAL A 78 -7.62 -8.14 8.93
CA VAL A 78 -6.99 -7.90 7.60
C VAL A 78 -6.79 -6.40 7.37
N GLN A 79 -7.43 -5.55 8.16
CA GLN A 79 -7.51 -4.09 8.02
C GLN A 79 -6.17 -3.39 8.31
N GLY A 80 -6.10 -2.06 8.17
CA GLY A 80 -4.87 -1.29 8.42
C GLY A 80 -4.05 -0.96 7.16
N PHE A 81 -4.66 -0.79 5.98
CA PHE A 81 -3.91 -0.82 4.71
C PHE A 81 -3.01 0.40 4.48
N SER A 82 -1.71 0.22 4.66
CA SER A 82 -0.70 1.29 4.54
C SER A 82 0.24 1.15 3.33
N ALA A 83 0.05 0.11 2.50
CA ALA A 83 0.66 0.04 1.18
C ALA A 83 -0.02 -1.00 0.28
N ALA A 84 -0.10 -0.71 -1.02
CA ALA A 84 -0.70 -1.61 -1.99
C ALA A 84 0.12 -1.74 -3.28
N LEU A 85 0.18 -2.96 -3.81
CA LEU A 85 0.80 -3.27 -5.10
C LEU A 85 -0.14 -4.15 -5.94
N LYS A 86 -0.14 -3.92 -7.25
CA LYS A 86 -0.86 -4.76 -8.20
C LYS A 86 -0.05 -6.01 -8.55
N ASN A 87 -0.66 -7.19 -8.47
CA ASN A 87 -0.07 -8.42 -8.96
C ASN A 87 -0.30 -8.60 -10.48
N PRO A 88 0.60 -9.33 -11.18
CA PRO A 88 0.43 -9.62 -12.61
C PRO A 88 -0.86 -10.38 -12.97
N ASP A 89 -1.43 -11.13 -12.03
CA ASP A 89 -2.69 -11.87 -12.21
C ASP A 89 -3.94 -10.99 -11.99
N GLY A 90 -3.76 -9.71 -11.67
CA GLY A 90 -4.85 -8.77 -11.42
C GLY A 90 -5.30 -8.69 -9.96
N THR A 91 -4.79 -9.55 -9.06
CA THR A 91 -5.01 -9.42 -7.62
C THR A 91 -4.19 -8.25 -7.05
N TYR A 92 -4.47 -7.89 -5.80
CA TYR A 92 -3.75 -6.86 -5.07
C TYR A 92 -3.00 -7.50 -3.91
N LEU A 93 -1.78 -7.02 -3.67
CA LEU A 93 -1.03 -7.28 -2.45
C LEU A 93 -1.12 -6.01 -1.61
N VAL A 94 -1.75 -6.07 -0.44
CA VAL A 94 -1.83 -4.95 0.50
C VAL A 94 -1.07 -5.28 1.76
N MET A 95 -0.56 -4.28 2.45
CA MET A 95 0.19 -4.41 3.69
C MET A 95 -0.60 -3.74 4.80
N SER A 96 -0.72 -4.42 5.94
CA SER A 96 -1.23 -3.78 7.14
C SER A 96 -0.12 -3.02 7.87
N ASP A 97 -0.46 -1.87 8.44
CA ASP A 97 0.31 -1.07 9.40
C ASP A 97 0.56 -1.85 10.73
N ASN A 98 0.91 -1.15 11.80
CA ASN A 98 1.01 -1.79 13.12
C ASN A 98 -0.32 -2.42 13.62
N GLY A 99 -1.45 -2.14 12.97
CA GLY A 99 -2.73 -2.78 13.14
C GLY A 99 -3.67 -2.10 14.12
N PHE A 100 -3.16 -1.47 15.20
CA PHE A 100 -4.00 -0.87 16.26
C PHE A 100 -3.62 0.57 16.63
N GLY A 101 -2.84 1.24 15.77
CA GLY A 101 -2.47 2.65 15.83
C GLY A 101 -1.40 3.02 16.87
N ALA A 102 -0.86 2.05 17.62
CA ALA A 102 0.21 2.32 18.57
C ALA A 102 1.13 1.11 18.81
N GLN A 103 2.37 1.39 19.21
CA GLN A 103 3.33 0.33 19.53
C GLN A 103 2.92 -0.51 20.75
N ASP A 104 2.30 0.11 21.75
CA ASP A 104 2.07 -0.51 23.06
C ASP A 104 0.83 -1.41 23.11
N ASN A 105 -0.10 -1.28 22.17
CA ASN A 105 -1.29 -2.13 22.06
C ASN A 105 -1.20 -3.18 20.94
N SER A 106 -0.13 -3.19 20.14
CA SER A 106 0.01 -4.01 18.92
C SER A 106 0.87 -5.27 19.06
N SER A 107 1.08 -5.74 20.29
CA SER A 107 1.92 -6.91 20.56
C SER A 107 1.33 -8.25 20.12
N ASP A 108 0.04 -8.31 19.81
CA ASP A 108 -0.66 -9.51 19.32
C ASP A 108 -1.25 -9.34 17.90
N TYR A 109 -0.87 -8.25 17.21
CA TYR A 109 -1.13 -8.04 15.80
C TYR A 109 0.05 -8.56 14.97
N LEU A 110 -0.15 -9.59 14.17
CA LEU A 110 0.88 -10.19 13.32
C LEU A 110 1.00 -9.43 12.00
N LEU A 111 2.19 -8.88 11.72
CA LEU A 111 2.43 -8.13 10.48
C LEU A 111 2.40 -9.04 9.26
N ARG A 112 1.58 -8.68 8.28
CA ARG A 112 1.26 -9.52 7.12
C ARG A 112 1.09 -8.68 5.86
N LEU A 113 1.37 -9.31 4.72
CA LEU A 113 0.94 -8.83 3.42
C LEU A 113 -0.24 -9.68 2.98
N HIS A 114 -1.36 -9.08 2.61
CA HIS A 114 -2.61 -9.74 2.27
C HIS A 114 -2.83 -9.75 0.76
N HIS A 115 -3.18 -10.91 0.22
CA HIS A 115 -3.61 -11.05 -1.17
C HIS A 115 -5.12 -10.85 -1.24
N LEU A 116 -5.55 -9.89 -2.05
CA LEU A 116 -6.97 -9.55 -2.25
C LEU A 116 -7.37 -9.73 -3.71
N SER A 117 -8.56 -10.27 -3.95
CA SER A 117 -9.26 -10.09 -5.23
C SER A 117 -10.32 -9.02 -5.09
N SER A 118 -10.50 -8.22 -6.13
CA SER A 118 -11.56 -7.22 -6.20
C SER A 118 -12.48 -7.52 -7.38
N ASP A 119 -13.77 -7.71 -7.11
CA ASP A 119 -14.84 -7.68 -8.10
C ASP A 119 -15.45 -6.27 -8.14
N PHE A 120 -14.73 -5.39 -8.83
CA PHE A 120 -15.11 -3.99 -8.97
C PHE A 120 -16.50 -3.84 -9.58
N ARG A 121 -17.34 -3.05 -8.91
CA ARG A 121 -18.54 -2.51 -9.54
C ARG A 121 -18.16 -1.39 -10.48
N THR A 122 -18.61 -1.54 -11.71
CA THR A 122 -18.49 -0.60 -12.81
C THR A 122 -19.88 -0.30 -13.39
N LYS A 123 -19.95 0.57 -14.40
CA LYS A 123 -21.17 0.83 -15.19
C LYS A 123 -21.82 -0.43 -15.77
N THR A 124 -21.04 -1.49 -16.02
CA THR A 124 -21.53 -2.71 -16.69
C THR A 124 -21.84 -3.87 -15.74
N GLY A 125 -21.52 -3.75 -14.45
CA GLY A 125 -21.75 -4.79 -13.44
C GLY A 125 -20.63 -4.89 -12.41
N GLY A 126 -20.63 -5.97 -11.62
CA GLY A 126 -19.69 -6.22 -10.52
C GLY A 126 -20.35 -6.07 -9.15
N THR A 127 -19.90 -6.86 -8.18
CA THR A 127 -20.51 -6.93 -6.84
C THR A 127 -20.07 -5.78 -5.92
N ALA A 128 -18.93 -5.14 -6.22
CA ALA A 128 -18.17 -4.26 -5.32
C ALA A 128 -17.54 -5.01 -4.12
N ALA A 129 -17.40 -6.33 -4.20
CA ALA A 129 -16.77 -7.11 -3.14
C ALA A 129 -15.26 -7.17 -3.33
N VAL A 130 -14.53 -7.00 -2.22
CA VAL A 130 -13.13 -7.40 -2.09
C VAL A 130 -13.10 -8.65 -1.22
N GLU A 131 -12.35 -9.66 -1.66
CA GLU A 131 -12.20 -10.92 -0.93
C GLU A 131 -10.74 -11.11 -0.52
N HIS A 132 -10.54 -11.48 0.75
CA HIS A 132 -9.24 -11.92 1.25
C HIS A 132 -8.94 -13.35 0.77
N LEU A 133 -7.82 -13.54 0.09
CA LEU A 133 -7.44 -14.83 -0.51
C LEU A 133 -6.39 -15.57 0.29
N ALA A 134 -5.35 -14.87 0.71
CA ALA A 134 -4.18 -15.42 1.38
C ALA A 134 -3.38 -14.33 2.08
N TYR A 135 -2.38 -14.71 2.87
CA TYR A 135 -1.42 -13.76 3.43
C TYR A 135 0.01 -14.31 3.39
N ILE A 136 0.97 -13.38 3.42
CA ILE A 136 2.39 -13.61 3.62
C ILE A 136 2.73 -13.10 5.01
N GLN A 137 3.22 -13.98 5.88
CA GLN A 137 3.59 -13.63 7.25
C GLN A 137 5.02 -13.08 7.30
N LEU A 138 5.18 -11.84 7.78
CA LEU A 138 6.50 -11.24 8.00
C LEU A 138 7.19 -11.86 9.22
N ARG A 139 8.46 -12.24 9.07
CA ARG A 139 9.22 -12.96 10.09
C ARG A 139 10.74 -12.82 9.97
N ASP A 140 11.44 -12.98 11.09
CA ASP A 140 12.90 -12.91 11.20
C ASP A 140 13.52 -14.21 11.78
N PRO A 141 13.35 -15.39 11.13
CA PRO A 141 13.90 -16.65 11.64
C PRO A 141 15.44 -16.66 11.71
N ASN A 142 16.08 -15.78 10.94
CA ASN A 142 17.54 -15.65 10.85
C ASN A 142 18.15 -14.72 11.90
N LYS A 143 17.34 -14.12 12.79
CA LYS A 143 17.79 -13.25 13.90
C LYS A 143 18.60 -12.04 13.42
N LEU A 144 18.14 -11.40 12.35
CA LEU A 144 18.79 -10.23 11.74
C LEU A 144 18.44 -8.92 12.46
N ILE A 145 17.33 -8.87 13.20
CA ILE A 145 16.92 -7.68 13.95
C ILE A 145 17.82 -7.49 15.19
N PRO A 146 18.47 -6.33 15.37
CA PRO A 146 19.47 -6.12 16.42
C PRO A 146 18.89 -5.67 17.78
N PHE A 147 17.57 -5.67 17.92
CA PHE A 147 16.84 -5.30 19.14
C PHE A 147 15.81 -6.38 19.52
N GLU A 148 15.26 -6.27 20.73
CA GLU A 148 14.23 -7.18 21.23
C GLU A 148 12.94 -7.04 20.42
N ILE A 149 12.36 -8.17 20.04
CA ILE A 149 11.05 -8.28 19.37
C ILE A 149 10.12 -9.17 20.20
N ILE A 150 8.81 -9.02 20.05
CA ILE A 150 7.81 -9.74 20.85
C ILE A 150 8.02 -11.27 20.81
N ASN A 151 8.21 -11.82 19.61
CA ASN A 151 8.33 -13.26 19.41
C ASN A 151 9.79 -13.76 19.37
N GLU A 152 10.73 -13.06 20.01
CA GLU A 152 12.18 -13.31 19.87
C GLU A 152 12.61 -14.75 20.21
N ASN A 153 11.90 -15.38 21.14
CA ASN A 153 12.19 -16.70 21.70
C ASN A 153 11.47 -17.85 20.96
N THR A 154 10.76 -17.54 19.88
CA THR A 154 10.12 -18.53 19.00
C THR A 154 11.04 -18.94 17.84
N GLN A 155 10.73 -20.05 17.17
CA GLN A 155 11.53 -20.50 16.02
C GLN A 155 11.37 -19.56 14.82
N GLU A 156 10.13 -19.18 14.50
CA GLU A 156 9.85 -18.38 13.31
C GLU A 156 10.07 -16.89 13.53
N ARG A 157 10.01 -16.39 14.78
CA ARG A 157 10.19 -14.96 15.11
C ARG A 157 9.26 -14.08 14.27
N LEU A 158 7.96 -14.39 14.36
CA LEU A 158 6.90 -13.64 13.68
C LEU A 158 6.90 -12.19 14.15
N LEU A 159 6.87 -11.24 13.21
CA LEU A 159 6.88 -9.81 13.53
C LEU A 159 5.48 -9.34 13.88
N THR A 160 5.40 -8.39 14.80
CA THR A 160 4.16 -7.80 15.31
C THR A 160 4.15 -6.29 15.13
N GLY A 161 2.97 -5.66 15.22
CA GLY A 161 2.86 -4.20 15.19
C GLY A 161 3.53 -3.49 16.37
N ALA A 162 3.90 -4.20 17.44
CA ALA A 162 4.76 -3.64 18.47
C ALA A 162 6.25 -3.58 18.06
N ASP A 163 6.65 -4.39 17.08
CA ASP A 163 8.02 -4.48 16.58
C ASP A 163 8.31 -3.44 15.51
N PHE A 164 7.37 -3.21 14.58
CA PHE A 164 7.46 -2.28 13.46
C PHE A 164 6.09 -1.68 13.14
N ASP A 165 6.11 -0.54 12.50
CA ASP A 165 4.96 0.17 11.94
C ASP A 165 5.20 0.38 10.45
N PRO A 166 4.90 -0.62 9.61
CA PRO A 166 5.20 -0.56 8.20
C PRO A 166 4.17 0.32 7.47
N GLU A 167 4.64 1.29 6.68
CA GLU A 167 3.76 2.31 6.05
C GLU A 167 4.02 2.52 4.56
N SER A 168 4.89 1.70 3.94
CA SER A 168 5.08 1.75 2.49
C SER A 168 5.71 0.46 2.00
N MET A 169 5.41 0.07 0.77
CA MET A 169 5.89 -1.19 0.19
C MET A 169 6.25 -1.03 -1.30
N GLN A 170 7.35 -1.67 -1.70
CA GLN A 170 7.74 -1.80 -3.11
C GLN A 170 8.22 -3.21 -3.43
N ARG A 171 7.95 -3.66 -4.67
CA ARG A 171 8.43 -4.96 -5.17
C ARG A 171 9.60 -4.77 -6.13
N ALA A 172 10.75 -5.29 -5.76
CA ALA A 172 11.93 -5.28 -6.61
C ALA A 172 11.77 -6.27 -7.80
N PRO A 173 12.51 -6.09 -8.91
CA PRO A 173 12.39 -6.96 -10.09
C PRO A 173 12.66 -8.45 -9.84
N ASN A 174 13.42 -8.78 -8.79
CA ASN A 174 13.68 -10.16 -8.38
C ASN A 174 12.56 -10.79 -7.54
N GLY A 175 11.49 -10.04 -7.22
CA GLY A 175 10.37 -10.48 -6.40
C GLY A 175 10.52 -10.18 -4.91
N ASP A 176 11.66 -9.63 -4.47
CA ASP A 176 11.82 -9.20 -3.09
C ASP A 176 10.91 -8.01 -2.77
N ILE A 177 10.54 -7.90 -1.50
CA ILE A 177 9.68 -6.85 -0.97
C ILE A 177 10.50 -5.93 -0.08
N TRP A 178 10.43 -4.64 -0.38
CA TRP A 178 11.01 -3.58 0.43
C TRP A 178 9.90 -2.83 1.14
N ILE A 179 10.07 -2.60 2.44
CA ILE A 179 9.07 -1.96 3.29
C ILE A 179 9.71 -0.76 4.01
N GLY A 180 9.04 0.38 4.00
CA GLY A 180 9.38 1.52 4.86
C GLY A 180 8.65 1.41 6.19
N ASP A 181 9.38 1.63 7.28
CA ASP A 181 8.87 1.59 8.66
C ASP A 181 8.85 2.98 9.31
N GLU A 182 7.83 3.27 10.10
CA GLU A 182 7.59 4.57 10.72
C GLU A 182 8.34 4.73 12.05
N PHE A 183 8.33 3.69 12.89
CA PHE A 183 8.94 3.76 14.22
C PHE A 183 10.47 3.95 14.12
N GLY A 184 11.10 3.23 13.22
CA GLY A 184 12.54 3.15 13.03
C GLY A 184 13.17 4.27 12.23
N PRO A 185 12.40 5.01 11.44
CA PRO A 185 12.62 5.09 9.99
C PRO A 185 13.60 4.05 9.42
N TYR A 186 13.09 2.85 9.13
CA TYR A 186 13.88 1.76 8.53
C TYR A 186 13.41 1.42 7.11
N LEU A 187 14.36 1.04 6.26
CA LEU A 187 14.05 0.16 5.12
C LEU A 187 14.25 -1.29 5.56
N LEU A 188 13.19 -2.09 5.42
CA LEU A 188 13.17 -3.52 5.69
C LEU A 188 13.17 -4.29 4.36
N HIS A 189 13.99 -5.33 4.26
CA HIS A 189 14.14 -6.13 3.03
C HIS A 189 13.69 -7.57 3.29
N PHE A 190 12.57 -7.96 2.71
CA PHE A 190 12.01 -9.31 2.78
C PHE A 190 12.09 -10.00 1.42
N ASN A 191 12.16 -11.32 1.41
CA ASN A 191 11.90 -12.08 0.19
C ASN A 191 10.37 -12.20 -0.04
N ALA A 192 9.99 -12.78 -1.18
CA ALA A 192 8.57 -12.98 -1.53
C ALA A 192 7.77 -13.83 -0.52
N GLU A 193 8.43 -14.63 0.31
CA GLU A 193 7.78 -15.43 1.36
C GLU A 193 7.72 -14.73 2.73
N GLY A 194 8.11 -13.45 2.83
CA GLY A 194 8.05 -12.66 4.07
C GLY A 194 9.18 -12.95 5.06
N ILE A 195 10.30 -13.53 4.61
CA ILE A 195 11.49 -13.76 5.44
C ILE A 195 12.42 -12.56 5.30
N LEU A 196 12.80 -11.95 6.44
CA LEU A 196 13.76 -10.86 6.47
C LEU A 196 15.14 -11.31 5.93
N GLN A 197 15.71 -10.54 5.01
CA GLN A 197 16.93 -10.87 4.25
C GLN A 197 18.15 -10.06 4.70
N SER A 198 17.97 -8.91 5.34
CA SER A 198 19.04 -8.14 5.98
C SER A 198 18.54 -7.42 7.23
N PRO A 199 19.43 -7.00 8.15
CA PRO A 199 19.07 -6.13 9.25
C PRO A 199 18.34 -4.87 8.76
N PRO A 200 17.45 -4.27 9.57
CA PRO A 200 16.82 -2.98 9.25
C PRO A 200 17.85 -1.92 8.88
N ILE A 201 17.61 -1.19 7.78
CA ILE A 201 18.52 -0.16 7.28
C ILE A 201 18.00 1.21 7.70
N ALA A 202 18.68 1.83 8.66
CA ALA A 202 18.28 3.11 9.23
C ALA A 202 18.44 4.27 8.24
N LEU A 203 17.45 5.16 8.23
CA LEU A 203 17.52 6.44 7.53
C LEU A 203 18.71 7.26 8.04
N THR A 204 19.49 7.79 7.10
CA THR A 204 20.60 8.70 7.39
C THR A 204 20.24 10.13 7.03
N HIS A 205 20.71 11.10 7.81
CA HIS A 205 20.52 12.52 7.52
C HIS A 205 21.23 12.89 6.20
N PRO A 206 20.53 13.40 5.18
CA PRO A 206 21.11 13.62 3.86
C PRO A 206 22.20 14.72 3.84
N LEU A 207 22.12 15.67 4.77
CA LEU A 207 23.08 16.78 4.89
C LEU A 207 24.16 16.57 5.96
N GLU A 208 24.01 15.55 6.81
CA GLU A 208 24.90 15.33 7.96
C GLU A 208 25.42 13.90 7.92
N THR A 209 26.54 13.71 7.22
CA THR A 209 27.13 12.39 7.02
C THR A 209 27.40 11.69 8.36
N GLY A 210 26.89 10.47 8.50
CA GLY A 210 27.05 9.65 9.71
C GLY A 210 26.00 9.90 10.79
N THR A 211 25.06 10.83 10.59
CA THR A 211 23.93 11.05 11.48
C THR A 211 22.77 10.14 11.07
N GLU A 212 22.32 9.28 11.98
CA GLU A 212 21.09 8.50 11.84
C GLU A 212 19.88 9.35 12.24
N LEU A 213 18.79 9.24 11.50
CA LEU A 213 17.52 9.88 11.83
C LEU A 213 16.61 8.88 12.56
N ARG A 214 16.17 9.23 13.76
CA ARG A 214 15.28 8.40 14.59
C ARG A 214 14.02 9.15 14.99
N SER A 215 12.92 8.41 15.12
CA SER A 215 11.72 8.86 15.82
C SER A 215 11.83 8.56 17.33
N PRO A 216 10.92 9.11 18.17
CA PRO A 216 10.79 8.73 19.57
C PRO A 216 10.38 7.26 19.79
N GLN A 217 9.77 6.59 18.80
CA GLN A 217 9.35 5.18 18.88
C GLN A 217 10.46 4.18 18.52
N ASN A 218 11.60 4.66 18.01
CA ASN A 218 12.69 3.82 17.55
C ASN A 218 13.18 2.87 18.66
N GLN A 219 13.26 1.58 18.34
CA GLN A 219 13.50 0.47 19.26
C GLN A 219 14.90 0.54 19.88
N LEU A 220 15.88 1.10 19.15
CA LEU A 220 17.23 1.32 19.65
C LEU A 220 17.31 2.47 20.67
N ASN A 221 16.28 3.32 20.75
CA ASN A 221 16.16 4.40 21.73
C ASN A 221 15.47 3.97 23.04
N LYS A 222 14.98 2.72 23.17
CA LYS A 222 14.39 2.21 24.42
C LYS A 222 15.41 2.10 25.57
N GLY A 223 16.70 2.00 25.24
CA GLY A 223 17.82 1.99 26.21
C GLY A 223 18.68 3.26 26.15
N THR A 224 19.59 3.44 27.11
CA THR A 224 20.44 4.65 27.20
C THR A 224 21.77 4.55 26.46
N THR A 225 22.25 3.34 26.16
CA THR A 225 23.62 3.12 25.66
C THR A 225 23.80 3.44 24.17
N ALA A 226 22.71 3.40 23.41
CA ALA A 226 22.70 3.69 21.97
C ALA A 226 21.72 4.81 21.61
N TYR A 227 21.30 5.62 22.60
CA TYR A 227 20.32 6.67 22.40
C TYR A 227 20.83 7.74 21.42
N ILE A 228 20.01 8.07 20.44
CA ILE A 228 20.19 9.22 19.55
C ILE A 228 18.99 10.12 19.76
N GLU A 229 19.23 11.43 19.96
CA GLU A 229 18.16 12.41 20.10
C GLU A 229 17.26 12.38 18.86
N PRO A 230 15.94 12.13 19.00
CA PRO A 230 15.05 12.09 17.85
C PRO A 230 15.01 13.42 17.12
N LEU A 231 15.18 13.36 15.79
CA LEU A 231 14.93 14.49 14.88
C LEU A 231 13.69 14.24 14.01
N VAL A 232 13.29 13.00 13.84
CA VAL A 232 12.02 12.62 13.24
C VAL A 232 10.94 12.76 14.30
N GLN A 233 9.76 13.23 13.91
CA GLN A 233 8.65 13.41 14.81
C GLN A 233 8.10 12.06 15.29
N ARG A 234 7.34 12.08 16.39
CA ARG A 234 6.48 10.93 16.74
C ARG A 234 5.43 10.80 15.65
N SER A 235 5.27 9.57 15.16
CA SER A 235 4.43 9.27 14.01
C SER A 235 4.75 10.22 12.87
N GLY A 236 5.90 9.99 12.24
CA GLY A 236 6.50 10.91 11.30
C GLY A 236 7.61 10.28 10.48
N GLY A 237 7.71 8.95 10.54
CA GLY A 237 8.72 8.18 9.84
C GLY A 237 8.38 8.01 8.37
N PHE A 238 8.79 6.90 7.75
CA PHE A 238 8.38 6.67 6.37
C PHE A 238 6.87 6.43 6.29
N GLU A 239 6.23 7.04 5.28
CA GLU A 239 4.78 6.93 4.99
C GLU A 239 4.54 6.65 3.49
N GLY A 240 5.50 6.96 2.63
CA GLY A 240 5.39 6.67 1.20
C GLY A 240 6.73 6.25 0.66
N MET A 241 6.74 5.42 -0.37
CA MET A 241 7.99 5.03 -1.01
C MET A 241 7.75 4.64 -2.45
N ALA A 242 8.45 5.30 -3.38
CA ALA A 242 8.47 4.87 -4.77
C ALA A 242 9.66 3.95 -5.07
N ILE A 243 9.57 3.20 -6.17
CA ILE A 243 10.70 2.52 -6.82
C ILE A 243 10.93 3.11 -8.20
N SER A 244 12.20 3.26 -8.63
CA SER A 244 12.51 3.67 -10.00
C SER A 244 12.01 2.62 -11.01
N PRO A 245 11.61 2.99 -12.24
CA PRO A 245 11.13 2.04 -13.24
C PRO A 245 12.13 0.95 -13.64
N ASP A 246 13.43 1.21 -13.50
CA ASP A 246 14.49 0.23 -13.72
C ASP A 246 14.74 -0.69 -12.50
N GLY A 247 14.04 -0.46 -11.39
CA GLY A 247 14.11 -1.24 -10.16
C GLY A 247 15.41 -1.08 -9.39
N ARG A 248 16.17 -0.01 -9.65
CA ARG A 248 17.48 0.21 -9.04
C ARG A 248 17.41 1.02 -7.73
N TYR A 249 16.50 1.98 -7.66
CA TYR A 249 16.43 2.91 -6.53
C TYR A 249 15.06 2.89 -5.86
N LEU A 250 15.08 3.00 -4.53
CA LEU A 250 13.90 3.37 -3.74
C LEU A 250 13.95 4.86 -3.41
N TYR A 251 12.77 5.44 -3.23
CA TYR A 251 12.57 6.82 -2.83
C TYR A 251 11.64 6.91 -1.62
N PRO A 252 12.06 6.42 -0.43
CA PRO A 252 11.27 6.57 0.78
C PRO A 252 11.09 8.04 1.17
N LEU A 253 9.87 8.38 1.58
CA LEU A 253 9.39 9.71 1.92
C LEU A 253 8.91 9.72 3.36
N LEU A 254 9.42 10.68 4.14
CA LEU A 254 8.92 10.93 5.49
C LEU A 254 7.49 11.52 5.47
N GLU A 255 6.66 11.13 6.42
CA GLU A 255 5.31 11.67 6.62
C GLU A 255 5.34 13.16 6.99
N LYS A 256 6.28 13.52 7.87
CA LYS A 256 6.34 14.82 8.54
C LYS A 256 7.72 15.47 8.43
N PRO A 257 7.81 16.81 8.55
CA PRO A 257 9.09 17.50 8.58
C PRO A 257 9.93 17.07 9.78
N LEU A 258 11.25 17.25 9.71
CA LEU A 258 12.10 17.08 10.90
C LEU A 258 11.77 18.13 11.98
N LEU A 259 12.00 17.79 13.25
CA LEU A 259 11.69 18.65 14.41
C LEU A 259 12.38 20.02 14.38
N ASN A 260 13.52 20.12 13.70
CA ASN A 260 14.29 21.36 13.54
C ASN A 260 13.98 22.10 12.22
N ALA A 261 13.06 21.60 11.40
CA ALA A 261 12.67 22.24 10.15
C ALA A 261 11.92 23.56 10.44
N THR A 262 12.18 24.58 9.61
CA THR A 262 11.50 25.88 9.68
C THR A 262 10.40 26.03 8.62
N THR A 263 10.30 25.04 7.73
CA THR A 263 9.32 24.93 6.63
C THR A 263 8.66 23.55 6.71
N PRO A 264 7.44 23.38 6.16
CA PRO A 264 6.75 22.10 6.19
C PRO A 264 7.26 21.16 5.07
N GLN A 265 8.58 21.01 4.96
CA GLN A 265 9.24 20.21 3.94
C GLN A 265 9.54 18.80 4.45
N LEU A 266 9.07 17.82 3.69
CA LEU A 266 9.29 16.40 3.86
C LEU A 266 10.49 15.96 3.03
N ILE A 267 11.24 14.97 3.51
CA ILE A 267 12.45 14.48 2.84
C ILE A 267 12.10 13.21 2.07
N ILE A 268 12.36 13.21 0.76
CA ILE A 268 12.42 12.03 -0.10
C ILE A 268 13.89 11.66 -0.24
N SER A 269 14.31 10.48 0.23
CA SER A 269 15.71 10.05 0.14
C SER A 269 15.89 9.02 -0.96
N GLU A 270 16.99 9.06 -1.74
CA GLU A 270 17.27 8.03 -2.73
C GLU A 270 18.14 6.92 -2.12
N PHE A 271 17.73 5.67 -2.34
CA PHE A 271 18.39 4.48 -1.82
C PHE A 271 18.73 3.51 -2.96
N ASP A 272 20.00 3.10 -3.07
CA ASP A 272 20.45 2.11 -4.05
C ASP A 272 20.22 0.69 -3.51
N ILE A 273 19.32 -0.05 -4.17
CA ILE A 273 18.88 -1.38 -3.73
C ILE A 273 20.02 -2.41 -3.80
N GLU A 274 20.84 -2.36 -4.85
CA GLU A 274 21.92 -3.33 -5.07
C GLU A 274 23.00 -3.18 -4.00
N ASN A 275 23.41 -1.94 -3.73
CA ASN A 275 24.46 -1.63 -2.77
C ASN A 275 23.95 -1.51 -1.32
N LYS A 276 22.62 -1.50 -1.15
CA LYS A 276 21.92 -1.34 0.13
C LYS A 276 22.38 -0.10 0.90
N ILE A 277 22.49 1.03 0.21
CA ILE A 277 23.00 2.29 0.78
C ILE A 277 22.22 3.49 0.24
N TYR A 278 21.97 4.48 1.11
CA TYR A 278 21.50 5.79 0.67
C TYR A 278 22.57 6.47 -0.18
N THR A 279 22.18 6.98 -1.35
CA THR A 279 23.15 7.56 -2.31
C THR A 279 23.64 8.94 -1.88
N GLY A 280 22.91 9.57 -0.95
CA GLY A 280 23.06 10.98 -0.58
C GLY A 280 22.26 11.92 -1.47
N ASN A 281 21.62 11.42 -2.54
CA ASN A 281 20.61 12.19 -3.26
C ASN A 281 19.32 12.22 -2.45
N PHE A 282 18.65 13.37 -2.47
CA PHE A 282 17.38 13.58 -1.77
C PHE A 282 16.61 14.73 -2.40
N TYR A 283 15.32 14.84 -2.10
CA TYR A 283 14.43 15.88 -2.59
C TYR A 283 13.51 16.35 -1.48
N TYR A 284 12.93 17.55 -1.64
CA TYR A 284 11.92 18.03 -0.72
C TYR A 284 10.52 17.96 -1.34
N PHE A 285 9.55 17.50 -0.55
CA PHE A 285 8.12 17.73 -0.82
C PHE A 285 7.60 18.74 0.20
N GLU A 286 7.14 19.89 -0.25
CA GLU A 286 6.59 20.92 0.64
C GLU A 286 5.08 20.74 0.74
N LEU A 287 4.58 20.50 1.97
CA LEU A 287 3.15 20.31 2.22
C LEU A 287 2.36 21.59 1.90
N ASP A 288 1.16 21.42 1.36
CA ASP A 288 0.16 22.49 1.32
C ASP A 288 -0.16 22.93 2.74
N SER A 289 -0.41 24.24 2.93
CA SER A 289 -0.86 24.81 4.20
C SER A 289 -2.08 24.15 4.85
N LYS A 290 -2.88 23.40 4.08
CA LYS A 290 -4.04 22.65 4.55
C LYS A 290 -3.75 21.18 4.84
N ALA A 291 -2.62 20.65 4.38
CA ALA A 291 -2.24 19.27 4.60
C ALA A 291 -1.45 19.12 5.90
N THR A 292 -1.50 17.92 6.47
CA THR A 292 -0.77 17.54 7.68
C THR A 292 0.23 16.41 7.42
N ALA A 293 0.00 15.63 6.36
CA ALA A 293 0.77 14.42 6.03
C ALA A 293 0.64 14.06 4.54
N ILE A 294 1.45 13.08 4.14
CA ILE A 294 1.28 12.33 2.88
C ILE A 294 0.62 10.98 3.17
N GLY A 295 0.49 10.10 2.17
CA GLY A 295 -0.02 8.75 2.39
C GLY A 295 0.62 7.67 1.51
N ASP A 296 1.02 7.98 0.27
CA ASP A 296 1.84 7.07 -0.54
C ASP A 296 2.58 7.89 -1.63
N PHE A 297 3.60 7.27 -2.25
CA PHE A 297 4.36 7.81 -3.36
C PHE A 297 4.69 6.74 -4.40
N GLN A 298 4.26 6.94 -5.64
CA GLN A 298 4.60 6.06 -6.77
C GLN A 298 5.22 6.84 -7.93
N LEU A 299 6.29 6.32 -8.53
CA LEU A 299 6.86 6.83 -9.78
C LEU A 299 6.26 6.11 -10.99
N PHE A 300 5.88 6.85 -12.03
CA PHE A 300 5.49 6.27 -13.33
C PHE A 300 6.56 6.41 -14.40
N ASN A 301 7.55 7.27 -14.18
CA ASN A 301 8.79 7.31 -14.95
C ASN A 301 9.98 7.64 -14.05
N ALA A 302 11.17 7.82 -14.62
CA ALA A 302 12.40 8.01 -13.86
C ALA A 302 12.45 9.33 -13.05
N GLN A 303 11.55 10.27 -13.28
CA GLN A 303 11.52 11.57 -12.58
C GLN A 303 10.13 11.97 -12.09
N GLU A 304 9.06 11.43 -12.65
CA GLU A 304 7.69 11.86 -12.34
C GLU A 304 6.90 10.75 -11.67
N GLY A 305 6.06 11.17 -10.73
CA GLY A 305 5.24 10.30 -9.90
C GLY A 305 4.00 10.99 -9.38
N VAL A 306 3.30 10.31 -8.48
CA VAL A 306 2.11 10.81 -7.79
C VAL A 306 2.28 10.56 -6.29
N ILE A 307 1.99 11.58 -5.50
CA ILE A 307 1.97 11.54 -4.04
C ILE A 307 0.54 11.78 -3.56
N ILE A 308 0.08 11.01 -2.58
CA ILE A 308 -1.14 11.33 -1.83
C ILE A 308 -0.78 12.39 -0.79
N GLU A 309 -1.53 13.49 -0.75
CA GLU A 309 -1.39 14.54 0.26
C GLU A 309 -2.74 14.81 0.94
N ARG A 310 -2.75 14.78 2.27
CA ARG A 310 -4.00 14.78 3.06
C ARG A 310 -3.91 15.60 4.35
N ASP A 311 -5.06 16.05 4.84
CA ASP A 311 -5.24 16.48 6.23
C ASP A 311 -5.68 15.32 7.12
N ASP A 312 -5.86 15.55 8.43
CA ASP A 312 -6.32 14.53 9.38
C ASP A 312 -7.85 14.47 9.51
N SER A 313 -8.60 15.15 8.64
CA SER A 313 -10.05 15.15 8.76
C SER A 313 -10.66 13.84 8.27
N GLU A 314 -11.71 13.40 8.94
CA GLU A 314 -12.59 12.32 8.51
C GLU A 314 -14.05 12.76 8.68
N ASN A 315 -14.97 12.11 7.97
CA ASN A 315 -16.40 12.45 7.98
C ASN A 315 -16.70 13.93 7.66
N ASN A 316 -15.80 14.58 6.91
CA ASN A 316 -15.86 16.01 6.63
C ASN A 316 -15.78 16.26 5.12
N LEU A 317 -16.86 16.78 4.53
CA LEU A 317 -16.91 17.11 3.10
C LEU A 317 -15.96 18.25 2.69
N GLY A 318 -15.42 19.00 3.65
CA GLY A 318 -14.44 20.06 3.42
C GLY A 318 -12.99 19.64 3.60
N GLY A 319 -12.71 18.34 3.79
CA GLY A 319 -11.37 17.82 3.98
C GLY A 319 -10.43 18.08 2.79
N TYR A 320 -9.14 18.19 3.07
CA TYR A 320 -8.10 18.28 2.06
C TYR A 320 -7.55 16.88 1.79
N LYS A 321 -7.94 16.26 0.67
CA LYS A 321 -7.47 14.94 0.25
C LYS A 321 -7.16 14.98 -1.24
N LYS A 322 -5.89 14.87 -1.64
CA LYS A 322 -5.49 15.08 -3.02
C LYS A 322 -4.45 14.09 -3.51
N LEU A 323 -4.49 13.83 -4.81
CA LEU A 323 -3.38 13.27 -5.55
C LEU A 323 -2.60 14.42 -6.18
N ILE A 324 -1.29 14.43 -5.96
CA ILE A 324 -0.38 15.46 -6.45
C ILE A 324 0.59 14.82 -7.43
N LYS A 325 0.55 15.23 -8.69
CA LYS A 325 1.59 14.87 -9.66
C LYS A 325 2.87 15.60 -9.27
N VAL A 326 3.97 14.87 -9.19
CA VAL A 326 5.28 15.42 -8.82
C VAL A 326 6.34 15.13 -9.86
N LYS A 327 7.35 15.98 -9.92
CA LYS A 327 8.58 15.78 -10.68
C LYS A 327 9.80 16.04 -9.79
N LEU A 328 10.63 15.02 -9.64
CA LEU A 328 11.93 15.09 -8.99
C LEU A 328 12.85 16.04 -9.80
N ASN A 329 13.37 17.06 -9.12
CA ASN A 329 14.25 18.06 -9.72
C ASN A 329 15.73 17.69 -9.50
N GLN A 330 16.60 18.65 -9.21
CA GLN A 330 17.96 18.32 -8.79
C GLN A 330 17.95 17.89 -7.32
N SER A 331 18.92 17.05 -6.93
CA SER A 331 19.06 16.67 -5.53
C SER A 331 19.22 17.89 -4.63
N GLY A 332 18.51 17.92 -3.52
CA GLY A 332 18.44 19.02 -2.57
C GLY A 332 17.42 20.11 -2.92
N GLU A 333 16.74 20.02 -4.06
CA GLU A 333 15.66 20.92 -4.45
C GLU A 333 14.28 20.34 -4.10
N SER A 334 13.29 21.23 -3.98
CA SER A 334 11.89 20.82 -3.90
C SER A 334 11.43 20.23 -5.23
N VAL A 335 10.57 19.21 -5.16
CA VAL A 335 9.89 18.67 -6.34
C VAL A 335 8.98 19.72 -6.97
N THR A 336 8.80 19.67 -8.29
CA THR A 336 7.69 20.40 -8.93
C THR A 336 6.41 19.64 -8.65
N ARG A 337 5.35 20.35 -8.25
CA ARG A 337 4.06 19.76 -7.88
C ARG A 337 2.90 20.38 -8.67
N GLU A 338 1.93 19.54 -9.04
CA GLU A 338 0.69 19.91 -9.72
C GLU A 338 -0.46 19.09 -9.10
N GLU A 339 -1.59 19.74 -8.80
CA GLU A 339 -2.78 19.02 -8.35
C GLU A 339 -3.32 18.14 -9.48
N LEU A 340 -3.44 16.84 -9.22
CA LEU A 340 -3.92 15.86 -10.20
C LEU A 340 -5.39 15.51 -9.98
N VAL A 341 -5.75 15.17 -8.73
CA VAL A 341 -7.13 14.81 -8.35
C VAL A 341 -7.44 15.38 -6.97
N ASN A 342 -8.64 15.97 -6.83
CA ASN A 342 -9.24 16.22 -5.52
C ASN A 342 -10.09 15.01 -5.13
N LEU A 343 -9.63 14.20 -4.17
CA LEU A 343 -10.31 12.96 -3.74
C LEU A 343 -11.63 13.25 -3.01
N MET A 344 -11.88 14.49 -2.60
CA MET A 344 -13.16 14.91 -2.03
C MET A 344 -14.18 15.37 -3.09
N ASP A 345 -13.80 15.41 -4.37
CA ASP A 345 -14.65 15.87 -5.46
C ASP A 345 -14.35 15.15 -6.78
N VAL A 346 -14.69 13.86 -6.84
CA VAL A 346 -14.53 13.00 -8.03
C VAL A 346 -15.88 12.83 -8.73
N ALA A 347 -15.92 12.93 -10.06
CA ALA A 347 -17.14 12.69 -10.81
C ALA A 347 -17.57 11.22 -10.70
N ASN A 348 -18.85 10.97 -10.40
CA ASN A 348 -19.39 9.61 -10.26
C ASN A 348 -20.75 9.51 -10.99
N PRO A 349 -20.73 9.59 -12.33
CA PRO A 349 -21.96 9.61 -13.14
C PRO A 349 -22.75 8.30 -13.02
N ASP A 350 -22.07 7.19 -12.73
CA ASP A 350 -22.65 5.85 -12.67
C ASP A 350 -23.04 5.41 -11.23
N LEU A 351 -22.87 6.28 -10.23
CA LEU A 351 -23.28 6.06 -8.83
C LEU A 351 -22.72 4.74 -8.24
N LEU A 352 -21.42 4.51 -8.40
CA LEU A 352 -20.80 3.20 -8.20
C LEU A 352 -20.70 2.72 -6.73
N TYR A 353 -20.90 3.62 -5.74
CA TYR A 353 -20.76 3.29 -4.32
C TYR A 353 -21.71 2.20 -3.81
N GLY A 354 -22.97 2.18 -4.26
CA GLY A 354 -24.12 1.63 -3.50
C GLY A 354 -24.03 0.21 -2.89
N PRO A 355 -25.05 -0.26 -2.16
CA PRO A 355 -26.14 0.49 -1.56
C PRO A 355 -25.63 1.43 -0.46
N VAL A 356 -26.20 2.64 -0.39
CA VAL A 356 -25.86 3.64 0.61
C VAL A 356 -26.52 3.28 1.95
N ARG A 357 -25.74 3.23 3.04
CA ARG A 357 -26.24 3.03 4.40
C ARG A 357 -26.70 4.37 4.99
N PRO A 358 -27.67 4.38 5.92
CA PRO A 358 -28.03 5.60 6.65
C PRO A 358 -26.81 6.23 7.33
N GLY A 359 -26.53 7.49 7.02
CA GLY A 359 -25.39 8.23 7.56
C GLY A 359 -24.14 8.25 6.68
N ASP A 360 -24.08 7.42 5.61
CA ASP A 360 -22.96 7.47 4.67
C ASP A 360 -22.92 8.84 3.95
N ILE A 361 -21.72 9.39 3.78
CA ILE A 361 -21.49 10.67 3.10
C ILE A 361 -20.68 10.51 1.82
N ALA A 362 -20.76 11.50 0.93
CA ALA A 362 -19.93 11.63 -0.28
C ALA A 362 -20.03 10.44 -1.26
N THR A 363 -21.22 9.83 -1.39
CA THR A 363 -21.48 8.64 -2.24
C THR A 363 -22.22 8.96 -3.55
N GLY A 364 -22.62 10.21 -3.74
CA GLY A 364 -23.47 10.65 -4.85
C GLY A 364 -22.71 10.91 -6.15
N GLN A 365 -23.28 11.75 -7.02
CA GLN A 365 -22.68 12.12 -8.31
C GLN A 365 -21.35 12.86 -8.19
N ARG A 366 -21.12 13.52 -7.05
CA ARG A 366 -19.80 13.97 -6.61
C ARG A 366 -19.39 13.04 -5.48
N PHE A 367 -18.49 12.14 -5.80
CA PHE A 367 -17.95 11.17 -4.87
C PHE A 367 -16.78 11.80 -4.10
N GLY A 368 -16.69 11.49 -2.82
CA GLY A 368 -15.56 11.88 -1.98
C GLY A 368 -14.97 10.66 -1.28
N PHE A 369 -13.71 10.78 -0.86
CA PHE A 369 -12.96 9.74 -0.14
C PHE A 369 -12.62 10.28 1.27
N PRO A 370 -13.59 10.30 2.20
CA PRO A 370 -13.59 11.13 3.41
C PRO A 370 -12.89 10.44 4.59
N PHE A 371 -11.81 9.71 4.33
CA PHE A 371 -11.08 8.93 5.33
C PHE A 371 -9.97 9.77 5.96
N GLN A 372 -9.68 9.49 7.23
CA GLN A 372 -8.57 10.12 7.93
C GLN A 372 -7.27 9.82 7.18
N THR A 373 -6.99 8.54 6.97
CA THR A 373 -5.85 7.99 6.25
C THR A 373 -6.25 7.52 4.86
N ILE A 374 -5.37 7.80 3.88
CA ILE A 374 -5.49 7.38 2.48
C ILE A 374 -4.05 7.07 2.08
N GLU A 375 -3.67 5.80 2.10
CA GLU A 375 -2.25 5.39 2.16
C GLU A 375 -1.86 4.47 1.01
N ASP A 376 -2.72 4.35 0.01
CA ASP A 376 -2.47 3.46 -1.11
C ASP A 376 -2.77 4.14 -2.44
N ILE A 377 -1.77 4.19 -3.32
CA ILE A 377 -1.97 4.52 -4.73
C ILE A 377 -1.30 3.50 -5.63
N ILE A 378 -2.02 3.08 -6.67
CA ILE A 378 -1.49 2.22 -7.73
C ILE A 378 -1.73 2.89 -9.07
N ILE A 379 -0.67 3.04 -9.85
CA ILE A 379 -0.77 3.52 -11.24
C ILE A 379 -1.04 2.31 -12.14
N GLU A 380 -2.30 2.07 -12.46
CA GLU A 380 -2.75 0.91 -13.25
C GLU A 380 -2.43 1.07 -14.75
N GLY A 381 -2.30 2.32 -15.21
CA GLY A 381 -2.06 2.66 -16.60
C GLY A 381 -1.78 4.15 -16.81
N PRO A 382 -1.75 4.63 -18.06
CA PRO A 382 -1.46 6.04 -18.34
C PRO A 382 -2.54 6.96 -17.77
N ASP A 383 -3.81 6.57 -17.77
CA ASP A 383 -4.94 7.39 -17.35
C ASP A 383 -5.82 6.73 -16.28
N LEU A 384 -5.34 5.67 -15.62
CA LEU A 384 -6.09 4.94 -14.60
C LEU A 384 -5.27 4.76 -13.33
N ILE A 385 -5.85 5.17 -12.20
CA ILE A 385 -5.25 5.06 -10.87
C ILE A 385 -6.22 4.31 -9.96
N THR A 386 -5.70 3.41 -9.13
CA THR A 386 -6.43 2.83 -7.98
C THR A 386 -5.99 3.53 -6.71
N VAL A 387 -6.93 3.86 -5.82
CA VAL A 387 -6.69 4.45 -4.50
C VAL A 387 -7.43 3.62 -3.45
N LEU A 388 -6.82 3.41 -2.30
CA LEU A 388 -7.46 2.76 -1.16
C LEU A 388 -7.29 3.60 0.11
N ASN A 389 -8.13 3.35 1.10
CA ASN A 389 -7.95 3.90 2.44
C ASN A 389 -7.41 2.85 3.40
N ASP A 390 -6.58 3.33 4.32
CA ASP A 390 -6.51 2.73 5.64
C ASP A 390 -7.78 3.13 6.43
N ASN A 391 -8.32 2.20 7.20
CA ASN A 391 -9.49 2.40 8.05
C ASN A 391 -9.11 2.52 9.53
N ASN A 392 -7.81 2.64 9.84
CA ASN A 392 -7.21 2.71 11.18
C ASN A 392 -7.94 1.80 12.17
N PHE A 393 -8.10 0.52 11.81
CA PHE A 393 -9.06 -0.36 12.48
C PHE A 393 -8.83 -0.46 14.00
N PRO A 394 -9.88 -0.38 14.85
CA PRO A 394 -11.29 -0.11 14.54
C PRO A 394 -11.69 1.38 14.69
N GLY A 395 -10.72 2.30 14.66
CA GLY A 395 -10.83 3.68 15.13
C GLY A 395 -11.49 4.69 14.19
N SER A 396 -11.44 4.50 12.87
CA SER A 396 -11.99 5.48 11.92
C SER A 396 -13.46 5.25 11.59
N SER A 397 -14.13 6.34 11.22
CA SER A 397 -15.55 6.47 10.92
C SER A 397 -15.82 7.53 9.83
N GLY A 398 -14.92 7.63 8.86
CA GLY A 398 -14.90 8.64 7.81
C GLY A 398 -16.10 8.58 6.89
N ARG A 399 -16.41 7.41 6.32
CA ARG A 399 -17.58 7.26 5.42
C ARG A 399 -18.88 7.45 6.18
N ASN A 400 -18.93 7.01 7.45
CA ASN A 400 -20.12 7.05 8.29
C ASN A 400 -19.73 7.25 9.77
N GLN A 401 -20.08 8.41 10.34
CA GLN A 401 -19.73 8.79 11.73
C GLN A 401 -20.16 7.80 12.83
N ASN A 402 -21.00 6.80 12.54
CA ASN A 402 -21.51 5.84 13.51
C ASN A 402 -21.03 4.40 13.28
N LEU A 403 -20.24 4.15 12.23
CA LEU A 403 -19.78 2.82 11.84
C LEU A 403 -18.28 2.85 11.61
N ALA A 404 -17.62 1.73 11.90
CA ALA A 404 -16.23 1.55 11.50
C ALA A 404 -16.12 1.56 9.96
N ASP A 405 -15.01 2.08 9.45
CA ASP A 405 -14.79 2.16 8.02
C ASP A 405 -14.45 0.80 7.41
N ASP A 406 -15.09 0.50 6.28
CA ASP A 406 -14.64 -0.55 5.38
C ASP A 406 -13.33 -0.09 4.70
N ASN A 407 -12.50 -1.02 4.21
CA ASN A 407 -11.41 -0.63 3.31
C ASN A 407 -11.99 -0.54 1.89
N GLU A 408 -12.18 0.68 1.42
CA GLU A 408 -12.66 0.98 0.07
C GLU A 408 -11.51 0.98 -0.94
N MET A 409 -11.76 0.42 -2.12
CA MET A 409 -10.89 0.46 -3.28
C MET A 409 -11.62 1.18 -4.41
N ILE A 410 -11.05 2.28 -4.89
CA ILE A 410 -11.62 3.06 -5.99
C ILE A 410 -10.67 3.10 -7.18
N GLN A 411 -11.21 3.05 -8.39
CA GLN A 411 -10.43 3.38 -9.59
C GLN A 411 -10.94 4.67 -10.21
N ILE A 412 -10.01 5.58 -10.47
CA ILE A 412 -10.26 6.91 -11.02
C ILE A 412 -9.60 6.97 -12.40
N GLN A 413 -10.42 7.22 -13.42
CA GLN A 413 -9.93 7.57 -14.74
C GLN A 413 -9.59 9.07 -14.77
N LEU A 414 -8.43 9.39 -15.32
CA LEU A 414 -7.93 10.74 -15.49
C LEU A 414 -8.33 11.29 -16.86
N PRO A 415 -8.65 12.60 -16.97
CA PRO A 415 -8.97 13.22 -18.24
C PRO A 415 -7.78 13.33 -19.18
N GLN A 416 -6.55 13.26 -18.66
CA GLN A 416 -5.31 13.29 -19.42
C GLN A 416 -4.37 12.18 -18.92
N PRO A 417 -3.64 11.51 -19.83
CA PRO A 417 -2.67 10.50 -19.44
C PRO A 417 -1.47 11.13 -18.70
N LEU A 418 -0.92 10.37 -17.74
CA LEU A 418 0.29 10.69 -16.98
C LEU A 418 1.55 10.64 -17.84
N TYR A 419 1.62 9.71 -18.80
CA TYR A 419 2.77 9.41 -19.66
C TYR A 419 2.38 8.97 -21.08
#